data_AF-A0A956VAX3-F1
#
_entry.id   AF-A0A956VAX3-F1
#
_cell.length_a   1.000
_cell.length_b   1.000
_cell.length_c   1.000
_cell.angle_alpha   90.00
_cell.angle_beta   90.00
_cell.angle_gamma   90.00
#
_symmetry.space_group_name_H-M   'P 1'
#
loop_
_entity.id
_entity.type
_entity.pdbx_description
1 polymer ?
#
loop_
_entity_poly.entity_id
_entity_poly.type
_entity_poly.pdbx_seq_one_letter_code
_entity_poly.pdbx_strand_id
1 'polypeptide(L)'
;MRNALLLLAVLFLSWSSSQSFPAVALDHPAAPFIMTYAFAKDKGATAEFNKMEGVALDAQNMKLYIAISDVTKAMTDGEGAIALEENRCGQVMVADLDDAYNILKLEPFVVGGPYNADDANRCALGAISNPDNIAVDAKGRVWIGEDTGNHQNNMLFVFDPATQELKRFATVPNGAEVTGLHISQNGTLFMNVQHPDPENVYPFNRSVIGVVAGFNANTDEFEALSVPEGDERKVARVAAGSYQVLGRTGDAMPGELSGAAFGEVRALHSGETLLYCNDFDGNMFLPTNETGTEGYLYTNYECVPGGISKIYIRATDMGWEVIDGEYVDFASVNGTRTNCFASVTPWNTGLSGEEYPAESADAWASEASALTTYVGGLANPFDYGYAIEVMPEEGVGSKVVKHYAMGRLSVENALVMPDEKTVYFGDDGSERVLYKFVADEARNLDVGTLYAGKITQDGSSLMIEWLELGHGNSDEIAQAIRELDSQLTAAN
;
A
#
# COMPACT_ATOMS: atom_id res chain seq x y z
N MET A 1 -22.08 61.59 -16.75
CA MET A 1 -20.79 61.41 -17.45
C MET A 1 -19.73 62.10 -16.61
N ARG A 2 -18.71 61.50 -15.99
CA ARG A 2 -18.21 60.12 -15.93
C ARG A 2 -17.96 59.81 -14.44
N ASN A 3 -18.39 58.63 -14.00
CA ASN A 3 -18.13 58.07 -12.68
C ASN A 3 -16.65 57.66 -12.59
N ALA A 4 -15.96 58.08 -11.54
CA ALA A 4 -14.68 57.51 -11.14
C ALA A 4 -14.96 56.35 -10.17
N LEU A 5 -14.84 55.13 -10.67
CA LEU A 5 -14.78 53.92 -9.85
C LEU A 5 -13.44 53.95 -9.09
N LEU A 6 -13.49 53.99 -7.75
CA LEU A 6 -12.39 53.53 -6.92
C LEU A 6 -12.39 51.99 -6.99
N LEU A 7 -11.42 51.41 -7.70
CA LEU A 7 -11.08 50.01 -7.49
C LEU A 7 -10.32 49.91 -6.15
N LEU A 8 -10.97 49.40 -5.11
CA LEU A 8 -10.26 48.78 -4.00
C LEU A 8 -9.68 47.47 -4.53
N ALA A 9 -8.38 47.43 -4.77
CA ALA A 9 -7.66 46.17 -4.89
C ALA A 9 -7.63 45.52 -3.50
N VAL A 10 -8.51 44.55 -3.27
CA VAL A 10 -8.33 43.59 -2.17
C VAL A 10 -7.17 42.71 -2.60
N LEU A 11 -5.96 43.06 -2.15
CA LEU A 11 -4.84 42.14 -2.11
C LEU A 11 -5.24 41.00 -1.17
N PHE A 12 -5.69 39.88 -1.73
CA PHE A 12 -5.60 38.61 -1.02
C PHE A 12 -4.11 38.27 -0.91
N LEU A 13 -3.49 38.74 0.17
CA LEU A 13 -2.30 38.09 0.68
C LEU A 13 -2.78 36.74 1.22
N SER A 14 -2.66 35.68 0.42
CA SER A 14 -2.66 34.33 0.97
C SER A 14 -1.38 34.20 1.79
N TRP A 15 -1.49 34.41 3.10
CA TRP A 15 -0.47 33.93 4.02
C TRP A 15 -0.58 32.41 4.01
N SER A 16 0.30 31.72 3.29
CA SER A 16 0.48 30.29 3.48
C SER A 16 1.21 30.12 4.81
N SER A 17 0.42 30.01 5.88
CA SER A 17 0.91 29.67 7.20
C SER A 17 1.14 28.14 7.21
N SER A 18 2.19 27.68 6.53
CA SER A 18 2.61 26.28 6.56
C SER A 18 3.81 26.12 7.48
N GLN A 19 3.85 25.00 8.19
CA GLN A 19 5.03 24.59 8.95
C GLN A 19 6.24 24.46 8.01
N SER A 20 7.44 24.76 8.49
CA SER A 20 8.66 24.61 7.67
C SER A 20 8.89 23.16 7.23
N PHE A 21 9.50 23.01 6.05
CA PHE A 21 10.02 21.75 5.54
C PHE A 21 11.56 21.81 5.59
N PRO A 22 12.22 20.98 6.43
CA PRO A 22 13.67 20.98 6.55
C PRO A 22 14.37 20.70 5.22
N ALA A 23 15.47 21.41 4.95
CA ALA A 23 16.28 21.18 3.75
C ALA A 23 17.41 20.18 4.08
N VAL A 24 17.48 19.09 3.32
CA VAL A 24 18.53 18.07 3.45
C VAL A 24 19.37 18.05 2.16
N ALA A 25 20.68 18.23 2.30
CA ALA A 25 21.61 18.15 1.18
C ALA A 25 21.92 16.68 0.81
N LEU A 26 22.17 16.41 -0.47
CA LEU A 26 22.44 15.03 -0.94
C LEU A 26 23.82 14.49 -0.51
N ASP A 27 24.71 15.34 0.03
CA ASP A 27 25.96 14.91 0.67
C ASP A 27 25.80 14.57 2.16
N HIS A 28 24.60 14.75 2.72
CA HIS A 28 24.29 14.35 4.09
C HIS A 28 24.39 12.81 4.23
N PRO A 29 24.98 12.26 5.31
CA PRO A 29 25.14 10.81 5.48
C PRO A 29 23.84 10.01 5.41
N ALA A 30 22.73 10.57 5.90
CA ALA A 30 21.41 9.95 5.84
C ALA A 30 20.65 10.19 4.52
N ALA A 31 21.18 10.97 3.58
CA ALA A 31 20.49 11.30 2.32
C ALA A 31 19.99 10.10 1.51
N PRO A 32 20.72 8.95 1.43
CA PRO A 32 20.21 7.76 0.75
C PRO A 32 18.87 7.25 1.30
N PHE A 33 18.56 7.55 2.57
CA PHE A 33 17.43 6.98 3.29
C PHE A 33 16.31 8.00 3.57
N ILE A 34 16.61 9.28 3.74
CA ILE A 34 15.59 10.31 4.03
C ILE A 34 15.27 11.18 2.80
N MET A 35 16.15 11.20 1.80
CA MET A 35 15.98 11.86 0.50
C MET A 35 16.08 10.84 -0.64
N THR A 36 15.62 9.60 -0.39
CA THR A 36 15.85 8.41 -1.22
C THR A 36 15.67 8.65 -2.71
N TYR A 37 14.54 9.22 -3.10
CA TYR A 37 14.23 9.54 -4.49
C TYR A 37 15.26 10.47 -5.15
N ALA A 38 15.50 11.63 -4.53
CA ALA A 38 16.41 12.63 -5.06
C ALA A 38 17.86 12.11 -5.10
N PHE A 39 18.26 11.33 -4.09
CA PHE A 39 19.58 10.72 -4.02
C PHE A 39 19.76 9.64 -5.10
N ALA A 40 18.77 8.77 -5.31
CA ALA A 40 18.81 7.74 -6.35
C ALA A 40 18.92 8.35 -7.75
N LYS A 41 18.15 9.41 -8.03
CA LYS A 41 18.20 10.15 -9.29
C LYS A 41 19.57 10.79 -9.52
N ASP A 42 20.18 11.39 -8.49
CA ASP A 42 21.54 11.95 -8.57
C ASP A 42 22.60 10.86 -8.84
N LYS A 43 22.41 9.65 -8.31
CA LYS A 43 23.27 8.48 -8.59
C LYS A 43 23.04 7.87 -9.98
N GLY A 44 22.06 8.34 -10.74
CA GLY A 44 21.76 7.87 -12.10
C GLY A 44 20.83 6.65 -12.16
N ALA A 45 20.03 6.42 -11.11
CA ALA A 45 18.91 5.48 -11.19
C ALA A 45 17.84 5.97 -12.18
N THR A 46 17.03 5.05 -12.70
CA THR A 46 15.94 5.40 -13.62
C THR A 46 14.70 5.78 -12.83
N ALA A 47 14.35 7.07 -12.90
CA ALA A 47 13.21 7.69 -12.23
C ALA A 47 12.05 7.91 -13.22
N GLU A 48 11.56 6.84 -13.81
CA GLU A 48 10.59 6.88 -14.92
C GLU A 48 9.36 6.00 -14.69
N PHE A 49 9.39 5.11 -13.69
CA PHE A 49 8.23 4.27 -13.38
C PHE A 49 7.06 5.12 -12.91
N ASN A 50 5.84 4.65 -13.17
CA ASN A 50 4.62 5.30 -12.75
C ASN A 50 3.71 4.24 -12.14
N LYS A 51 3.23 4.50 -10.92
CA LYS A 51 2.25 3.68 -10.21
C LYS A 51 2.72 2.22 -10.04
N MET A 52 3.90 2.03 -9.44
CA MET A 52 4.34 0.68 -9.04
C MET A 52 3.65 0.33 -7.74
N GLU A 53 2.61 -0.48 -7.85
CA GLU A 53 1.76 -0.86 -6.73
C GLU A 53 2.28 -2.17 -6.10
N GLY A 54 1.39 -3.10 -5.76
CA GLY A 54 1.71 -4.29 -5.01
C GLY A 54 2.81 -5.15 -5.63
N VAL A 55 3.62 -5.74 -4.76
CA VAL A 55 4.62 -6.76 -5.08
C VAL A 55 4.22 -8.10 -4.44
N ALA A 56 4.33 -9.19 -5.19
CA ALA A 56 4.02 -10.54 -4.70
C ALA A 56 5.08 -11.57 -5.15
N LEU A 57 5.26 -12.61 -4.33
CA LEU A 57 6.25 -13.67 -4.54
C LEU A 57 5.57 -15.01 -4.83
N ASP A 58 5.96 -15.65 -5.92
CA ASP A 58 5.82 -17.09 -6.09
C ASP A 58 7.14 -17.76 -5.71
N ALA A 59 7.23 -18.18 -4.45
CA ALA A 59 8.43 -18.80 -3.90
C ALA A 59 8.69 -20.20 -4.50
N GLN A 60 7.65 -20.88 -5.00
CA GLN A 60 7.79 -22.22 -5.58
C GLN A 60 8.44 -22.15 -6.96
N ASN A 61 8.08 -21.12 -7.74
CA ASN A 61 8.56 -20.93 -9.11
C ASN A 61 9.66 -19.86 -9.22
N MET A 62 10.13 -19.32 -8.09
CA MET A 62 11.15 -18.28 -8.00
C MET A 62 10.81 -17.07 -8.88
N LYS A 63 9.58 -16.55 -8.74
CA LYS A 63 9.11 -15.39 -9.49
C LYS A 63 8.66 -14.25 -8.58
N LEU A 64 8.99 -13.03 -8.98
CA LEU A 64 8.47 -11.80 -8.38
C LEU A 64 7.48 -11.16 -9.36
N TYR A 65 6.33 -10.75 -8.86
CA TYR A 65 5.34 -9.99 -9.62
C TYR A 65 5.27 -8.57 -9.08
N ILE A 66 5.13 -7.60 -9.97
CA ILE A 66 4.96 -6.18 -9.63
C ILE A 66 3.76 -5.67 -10.44
N ALA A 67 2.77 -5.12 -9.75
CA ALA A 67 1.66 -4.43 -10.38
C ALA A 67 2.12 -3.03 -10.82
N ILE A 68 1.79 -2.65 -12.06
CA ILE A 68 1.99 -1.30 -12.58
C ILE A 68 0.61 -0.80 -13.00
N SER A 69 0.00 0.01 -12.14
CA SER A 69 -1.39 0.45 -12.31
C SER A 69 -1.55 1.32 -13.56
N ASP A 70 -0.53 2.08 -13.98
CA ASP A 70 -0.64 2.96 -15.16
C ASP A 70 0.67 3.08 -15.94
N VAL A 71 0.68 2.63 -17.20
CA VAL A 71 1.84 2.76 -18.10
C VAL A 71 1.65 4.01 -18.97
N THR A 72 1.96 5.17 -18.39
CA THR A 72 1.89 6.48 -19.07
C THR A 72 3.05 7.38 -18.61
N LYS A 73 3.00 8.68 -18.98
CA LYS A 73 3.97 9.72 -18.58
C LYS A 73 5.39 9.35 -19.03
N ALA A 74 6.37 9.41 -18.11
CA ALA A 74 7.78 9.17 -18.38
C ALA A 74 8.07 7.77 -18.93
N MET A 75 7.17 6.80 -18.73
CA MET A 75 7.33 5.46 -19.30
C MET A 75 7.04 5.41 -20.82
N THR A 76 6.40 6.44 -21.38
CA THR A 76 5.79 6.39 -22.73
C THR A 76 5.99 7.66 -23.54
N ASP A 77 6.67 8.68 -23.01
CA ASP A 77 6.87 9.97 -23.69
C ASP A 77 7.94 9.89 -24.80
N GLY A 78 8.69 8.79 -24.87
CA GLY A 78 9.76 8.56 -25.84
C GLY A 78 11.09 9.22 -25.45
N GLU A 79 11.18 9.75 -24.24
CA GLU A 79 12.41 10.24 -23.61
C GLU A 79 12.91 9.20 -22.60
N GLY A 80 14.13 9.37 -22.07
CA GLY A 80 14.63 8.49 -21.01
C GLY A 80 15.02 7.07 -21.43
N ALA A 81 14.97 6.15 -20.48
CA ALA A 81 15.38 4.75 -20.61
C ALA A 81 14.22 3.78 -20.86
N ILE A 82 12.99 4.17 -20.50
CA ILE A 82 11.75 3.44 -20.62
C ILE A 82 10.86 4.16 -21.65
N ALA A 83 10.58 3.50 -22.76
CA ALA A 83 9.70 3.92 -23.84
C ALA A 83 8.78 2.76 -24.24
N LEU A 84 7.89 2.37 -23.32
CA LEU A 84 6.86 1.36 -23.55
C LEU A 84 5.67 1.94 -24.34
N GLU A 85 4.82 1.07 -24.87
CA GLU A 85 3.54 1.49 -25.45
C GLU A 85 2.59 1.98 -24.33
N GLU A 86 1.86 3.07 -24.59
CA GLU A 86 0.90 3.63 -23.63
C GLU A 86 -0.20 2.62 -23.30
N ASN A 87 -0.39 2.36 -22.00
CA ASN A 87 -1.46 1.51 -21.50
C ASN A 87 -2.05 2.07 -20.20
N ARG A 88 -3.21 2.71 -20.35
CA ARG A 88 -4.01 3.32 -19.27
C ARG A 88 -4.76 2.32 -18.39
N CYS A 89 -4.80 1.04 -18.80
CA CYS A 89 -5.37 -0.05 -18.02
C CYS A 89 -4.30 -0.78 -17.20
N GLY A 90 -3.04 -0.35 -17.27
CA GLY A 90 -1.95 -0.95 -16.50
C GLY A 90 -1.60 -2.38 -16.90
N GLN A 91 -0.66 -2.97 -16.16
CA GLN A 91 -0.18 -4.32 -16.37
C GLN A 91 0.48 -4.87 -15.11
N VAL A 92 0.55 -6.20 -15.00
CA VAL A 92 1.44 -6.89 -14.06
C VAL A 92 2.72 -7.25 -14.82
N MET A 93 3.87 -6.94 -14.24
CA MET A 93 5.18 -7.41 -14.71
C MET A 93 5.67 -8.58 -13.86
N VAL A 94 6.51 -9.43 -14.43
CA VAL A 94 7.14 -10.57 -13.77
C VAL A 94 8.65 -10.53 -13.93
N ALA A 95 9.37 -10.98 -12.89
CA ALA A 95 10.80 -11.21 -12.93
C ALA A 95 11.15 -12.62 -12.44
N ASP A 96 12.17 -13.22 -13.05
CA ASP A 96 12.85 -14.39 -12.50
C ASP A 96 13.77 -13.95 -11.34
N LEU A 97 13.71 -14.69 -10.24
CA LEU A 97 14.61 -14.54 -9.10
C LEU A 97 15.80 -15.50 -9.26
N ASP A 98 17.01 -15.01 -9.04
CA ASP A 98 18.19 -15.87 -8.89
C ASP A 98 18.28 -16.49 -7.48
N ASP A 99 19.31 -17.30 -7.23
CA ASP A 99 19.52 -17.97 -5.93
C ASP A 99 19.75 -17.00 -4.76
N ALA A 100 20.06 -15.73 -5.04
CA ALA A 100 20.20 -14.64 -4.07
C ALA A 100 18.96 -13.72 -4.07
N TYR A 101 17.84 -14.19 -4.62
CA TYR A 101 16.58 -13.46 -4.75
C TYR A 101 16.74 -12.13 -5.49
N ASN A 102 17.71 -12.02 -6.41
CA ASN A 102 17.89 -10.85 -7.23
C ASN A 102 17.09 -10.95 -8.52
N ILE A 103 16.59 -9.81 -9.00
CA ILE A 103 15.94 -9.68 -10.32
C ILE A 103 16.85 -8.90 -11.27
N LEU A 104 16.93 -9.33 -12.52
CA LEU A 104 17.75 -8.69 -13.57
C LEU A 104 16.92 -8.21 -14.76
N LYS A 105 15.64 -8.59 -14.81
CA LYS A 105 14.74 -8.33 -15.92
C LYS A 105 13.30 -8.36 -15.44
N LEU A 106 12.51 -7.37 -15.85
CA LEU A 106 11.05 -7.36 -15.75
C LEU A 106 10.46 -7.57 -17.14
N GLU A 107 9.43 -8.41 -17.23
CA GLU A 107 8.69 -8.71 -18.46
C GLU A 107 7.19 -8.50 -18.26
N PRO A 108 6.44 -8.03 -19.26
CA PRO A 108 4.98 -8.00 -19.17
C PRO A 108 4.44 -9.41 -18.94
N PHE A 109 3.50 -9.54 -18.00
CA PHE A 109 2.91 -10.82 -17.62
C PHE A 109 1.41 -10.86 -17.90
N VAL A 110 0.64 -9.95 -17.29
CA VAL A 110 -0.79 -9.75 -17.58
C VAL A 110 -0.97 -8.30 -17.99
N VAL A 111 -1.49 -8.06 -19.19
CA VAL A 111 -1.65 -6.70 -19.75
C VAL A 111 -3.13 -6.34 -19.75
N GLY A 112 -3.48 -5.19 -19.18
CA GLY A 112 -4.85 -4.67 -19.16
C GLY A 112 -5.33 -4.16 -20.52
N GLY A 113 -6.64 -3.92 -20.62
CA GLY A 113 -7.28 -3.34 -21.81
C GLY A 113 -7.95 -4.34 -22.77
N PRO A 114 -8.33 -3.93 -24.00
CA PRO A 114 -8.10 -2.62 -24.61
C PRO A 114 -8.82 -1.47 -23.89
N TYR A 115 -8.34 -0.24 -24.14
CA TYR A 115 -8.89 1.02 -23.60
C TYR A 115 -9.71 1.79 -24.64
N ASN A 116 -10.88 2.30 -24.24
CA ASN A 116 -11.72 3.22 -25.01
C ASN A 116 -12.29 4.33 -24.10
N ALA A 117 -11.90 5.57 -24.35
CA ALA A 117 -12.29 6.72 -23.53
C ALA A 117 -13.80 7.02 -23.54
N ASP A 118 -14.52 6.59 -24.59
CA ASP A 118 -15.94 6.89 -24.79
C ASP A 118 -16.87 5.89 -24.07
N ASP A 119 -16.34 4.77 -23.58
CA ASP A 119 -17.11 3.73 -22.92
C ASP A 119 -17.28 4.01 -21.41
N ALA A 120 -18.39 3.53 -20.83
CA ALA A 120 -18.62 3.64 -19.38
C ALA A 120 -17.66 2.76 -18.57
N ASN A 121 -17.28 1.61 -19.12
CA ASN A 121 -16.12 0.85 -18.69
C ASN A 121 -15.07 1.06 -19.77
N ARG A 122 -14.08 1.90 -19.49
CA ARG A 122 -13.07 2.29 -20.48
C ARG A 122 -12.07 1.18 -20.75
N CYS A 123 -11.82 0.30 -19.79
CA CYS A 123 -11.06 -0.92 -20.00
C CYS A 123 -12.01 -2.10 -20.25
N ALA A 124 -11.56 -3.08 -21.03
CA ALA A 124 -12.38 -4.24 -21.35
C ALA A 124 -12.65 -5.08 -20.10
N LEU A 125 -13.94 -5.31 -19.81
CA LEU A 125 -14.41 -6.04 -18.63
C LEU A 125 -13.86 -7.48 -18.49
N GLY A 126 -13.32 -8.07 -19.56
CA GLY A 126 -12.69 -9.39 -19.55
C GLY A 126 -11.19 -9.39 -19.25
N ALA A 127 -10.61 -8.22 -18.97
CA ALA A 127 -9.21 -8.01 -18.66
C ALA A 127 -9.08 -7.18 -17.37
N ILE A 128 -7.86 -7.10 -16.84
CA ILE A 128 -7.55 -6.24 -15.69
C ILE A 128 -7.53 -4.76 -16.11
N SER A 129 -7.68 -3.88 -15.12
CA SER A 129 -7.60 -2.43 -15.24
C SER A 129 -7.00 -1.84 -13.98
N ASN A 130 -5.88 -1.12 -14.11
CA ASN A 130 -5.14 -0.49 -13.02
C ASN A 130 -4.89 -1.47 -11.86
N PRO A 131 -4.13 -2.56 -12.12
CA PRO A 131 -3.82 -3.54 -11.09
C PRO A 131 -3.06 -2.87 -9.95
N ASP A 132 -3.44 -3.22 -8.74
CA ASP A 132 -2.95 -2.61 -7.51
C ASP A 132 -2.48 -3.72 -6.56
N ASN A 133 -3.39 -4.22 -5.73
CA ASN A 133 -3.14 -5.28 -4.78
C ASN A 133 -2.90 -6.61 -5.50
N ILE A 134 -1.82 -7.31 -5.17
CA ILE A 134 -1.51 -8.63 -5.76
C ILE A 134 -1.11 -9.67 -4.71
N ALA A 135 -1.49 -10.92 -4.96
CA ALA A 135 -1.11 -12.07 -4.14
C ALA A 135 -0.90 -13.32 -5.01
N VAL A 136 -0.15 -14.29 -4.49
CA VAL A 136 0.05 -15.59 -5.14
C VAL A 136 -0.47 -16.69 -4.23
N ASP A 137 -1.27 -17.60 -4.78
CA ASP A 137 -1.75 -18.78 -4.03
C ASP A 137 -0.78 -19.97 -4.12
N ALA A 138 -1.06 -21.02 -3.35
CA ALA A 138 -0.19 -22.21 -3.31
C ALA A 138 -0.10 -22.99 -4.64
N LYS A 139 -0.96 -22.69 -5.63
CA LYS A 139 -0.92 -23.26 -6.98
C LYS A 139 -0.10 -22.40 -7.95
N GLY A 140 0.45 -21.26 -7.51
CA GLY A 140 1.16 -20.30 -8.36
C GLY A 140 0.22 -19.43 -9.21
N ARG A 141 -1.08 -19.38 -8.89
CA ARG A 141 -2.01 -18.46 -9.56
C ARG A 141 -1.85 -17.07 -8.96
N VAL A 142 -1.92 -16.05 -9.81
CA VAL A 142 -1.75 -14.65 -9.43
C VAL A 142 -3.11 -13.99 -9.28
N TRP A 143 -3.40 -13.53 -8.08
CA TRP A 143 -4.62 -12.81 -7.70
C TRP A 143 -4.34 -11.31 -7.84
N ILE A 144 -5.21 -10.59 -8.54
CA ILE A 144 -5.00 -9.20 -8.96
C ILE A 144 -6.25 -8.38 -8.62
N GLY A 145 -6.15 -7.52 -7.62
CA GLY A 145 -7.13 -6.51 -7.26
C GLY A 145 -6.97 -5.25 -8.12
N GLU A 146 -8.07 -4.56 -8.36
CA GLU A 146 -8.09 -3.31 -9.10
C GLU A 146 -8.36 -2.12 -8.16
N ASP A 147 -7.61 -1.03 -8.36
CA ASP A 147 -8.01 0.35 -8.10
C ASP A 147 -8.10 1.09 -9.43
N THR A 148 -9.30 1.15 -9.99
CA THR A 148 -9.54 1.80 -11.27
C THR A 148 -10.76 2.71 -11.30
N GLY A 149 -10.60 3.85 -11.99
CA GLY A 149 -11.71 4.66 -12.50
C GLY A 149 -12.18 4.24 -13.91
N ASN A 150 -11.64 3.15 -14.47
CA ASN A 150 -11.94 2.69 -15.83
C ASN A 150 -12.88 1.47 -15.86
N HIS A 151 -13.20 0.86 -14.73
CA HIS A 151 -14.33 -0.05 -14.55
C HIS A 151 -15.37 0.59 -13.61
N GLN A 152 -16.66 0.30 -13.82
CA GLN A 152 -17.72 0.81 -12.92
C GLN A 152 -17.66 0.20 -11.52
N ASN A 153 -17.24 -1.07 -11.45
CA ASN A 153 -16.98 -1.81 -10.23
C ASN A 153 -15.58 -2.40 -10.36
N ASN A 154 -14.72 -2.15 -9.36
CA ASN A 154 -13.43 -2.83 -9.27
C ASN A 154 -13.61 -4.33 -9.04
N MET A 155 -12.64 -5.10 -9.51
CA MET A 155 -12.71 -6.54 -9.59
C MET A 155 -11.48 -7.21 -9.00
N LEU A 156 -11.64 -8.43 -8.51
CA LEU A 156 -10.53 -9.33 -8.17
C LEU A 156 -10.45 -10.39 -9.25
N PHE A 157 -9.36 -10.40 -10.00
CA PHE A 157 -9.05 -11.41 -11.01
C PHE A 157 -8.08 -12.46 -10.48
N VAL A 158 -8.12 -13.64 -11.08
CA VAL A 158 -7.15 -14.71 -10.87
C VAL A 158 -6.63 -15.14 -12.23
N PHE A 159 -5.33 -14.97 -12.43
CA PHE A 159 -4.61 -15.45 -13.59
C PHE A 159 -3.90 -16.76 -13.24
N ASP A 160 -4.13 -17.80 -14.04
CA ASP A 160 -3.43 -19.07 -13.92
C ASP A 160 -2.34 -19.17 -15.00
N PRO A 161 -1.05 -19.07 -14.65
CA PRO A 161 0.04 -19.17 -15.62
C PRO A 161 0.07 -20.51 -16.36
N ALA A 162 -0.42 -21.60 -15.76
CA ALA A 162 -0.38 -22.93 -16.36
C ALA A 162 -1.42 -23.09 -17.49
N THR A 163 -2.58 -22.45 -17.35
CA THR A 163 -3.68 -22.51 -18.33
C THR A 163 -3.80 -21.25 -19.20
N GLN A 164 -3.15 -20.15 -18.80
CA GLN A 164 -3.28 -18.82 -19.39
C GLN A 164 -4.72 -18.26 -19.30
N GLU A 165 -5.52 -18.75 -18.36
CA GLU A 165 -6.87 -18.26 -18.11
C GLU A 165 -6.86 -17.13 -17.07
N LEU A 166 -7.59 -16.06 -17.38
CA LEU A 166 -7.93 -14.99 -16.45
C LEU A 166 -9.41 -15.12 -16.07
N LYS A 167 -9.70 -15.29 -14.78
CA LYS A 167 -11.07 -15.41 -14.27
C LYS A 167 -11.37 -14.34 -13.25
N ARG A 168 -12.54 -13.71 -13.35
CA ARG A 168 -13.07 -12.83 -12.31
C ARG A 168 -13.52 -13.67 -11.12
N PHE A 169 -12.93 -13.45 -9.96
CA PHE A 169 -13.34 -14.06 -8.71
C PHE A 169 -14.31 -13.18 -7.92
N ALA A 170 -14.03 -11.88 -7.78
CA ALA A 170 -14.88 -10.98 -7.01
C ALA A 170 -15.15 -9.65 -7.72
N THR A 171 -16.19 -8.95 -7.26
CA THR A 171 -16.43 -7.53 -7.55
C THR A 171 -16.78 -6.81 -6.26
N VAL A 172 -16.34 -5.55 -6.15
CA VAL A 172 -16.67 -4.68 -5.03
C VAL A 172 -17.74 -3.64 -5.43
N PRO A 173 -18.47 -3.07 -4.45
CA PRO A 173 -19.48 -2.04 -4.68
C PRO A 173 -18.96 -0.83 -5.48
N ASN A 174 -19.87 -0.04 -6.06
CA ASN A 174 -19.52 1.19 -6.77
C ASN A 174 -18.67 2.13 -5.90
N GLY A 175 -17.70 2.78 -6.52
CA GLY A 175 -16.80 3.72 -5.85
C GLY A 175 -15.76 3.05 -4.93
N ALA A 176 -15.83 1.73 -4.74
CA ALA A 176 -14.83 1.00 -3.98
C ALA A 176 -13.77 0.37 -4.88
N GLU A 177 -12.66 0.00 -4.25
CA GLU A 177 -11.59 -0.80 -4.81
C GLU A 177 -11.37 -2.10 -4.02
N VAL A 178 -10.60 -3.02 -4.62
CA VAL A 178 -10.19 -4.27 -3.99
C VAL A 178 -8.84 -4.08 -3.34
N THR A 179 -8.83 -4.02 -2.01
CA THR A 179 -7.59 -3.90 -1.24
C THR A 179 -7.50 -4.96 -0.13
N GLY A 180 -6.45 -4.94 0.69
CA GLY A 180 -6.23 -5.89 1.77
C GLY A 180 -6.14 -7.32 1.28
N LEU A 181 -5.65 -7.54 0.06
CA LEU A 181 -5.59 -8.86 -0.56
C LEU A 181 -4.53 -9.73 0.14
N HIS A 182 -4.98 -10.69 0.95
CA HIS A 182 -4.09 -11.62 1.64
C HIS A 182 -4.61 -13.05 1.54
N ILE A 183 -3.75 -13.97 1.09
CA ILE A 183 -4.02 -15.41 1.09
C ILE A 183 -3.13 -16.04 2.14
N SER A 184 -3.73 -16.56 3.21
CA SER A 184 -2.98 -17.23 4.27
C SER A 184 -2.45 -18.58 3.80
N GLN A 185 -1.49 -19.15 4.54
CA GLN A 185 -0.90 -20.46 4.22
C GLN A 185 -1.95 -21.59 4.11
N ASN A 186 -3.05 -21.52 4.86
CA ASN A 186 -4.13 -22.50 4.79
C ASN A 186 -5.14 -22.23 3.67
N GLY A 187 -4.97 -21.15 2.89
CA GLY A 187 -5.80 -20.78 1.76
C GLY A 187 -6.99 -19.89 2.10
N THR A 188 -7.03 -19.29 3.30
CA THR A 188 -8.04 -18.29 3.63
C THR A 188 -7.76 -17.00 2.87
N LEU A 189 -8.76 -16.49 2.16
CA LEU A 189 -8.69 -15.24 1.40
C LEU A 189 -9.31 -14.10 2.22
N PHE A 190 -8.50 -13.10 2.52
CA PHE A 190 -8.93 -11.80 3.04
C PHE A 190 -8.87 -10.77 1.91
N MET A 191 -9.88 -9.91 1.85
CA MET A 191 -9.95 -8.76 0.95
C MET A 191 -10.93 -7.76 1.54
N ASN A 192 -10.67 -6.48 1.37
CA ASN A 192 -11.48 -5.39 1.90
C ASN A 192 -12.27 -4.71 0.77
N VAL A 193 -13.21 -3.87 1.20
CA VAL A 193 -13.88 -2.88 0.35
C VAL A 193 -13.44 -1.53 0.87
N GLN A 194 -12.62 -0.81 0.12
CA GLN A 194 -12.10 0.50 0.49
C GLN A 194 -12.97 1.61 -0.12
N HIS A 195 -13.15 2.71 0.64
CA HIS A 195 -13.85 3.93 0.25
C HIS A 195 -15.11 3.79 -0.62
N PRO A 196 -16.05 2.86 -0.33
CA PRO A 196 -17.22 2.70 -1.18
C PRO A 196 -18.09 3.96 -1.23
N ASP A 197 -18.79 4.14 -2.36
CA ASP A 197 -19.80 5.20 -2.50
C ASP A 197 -20.82 5.10 -1.34
N PRO A 198 -21.08 6.20 -0.59
CA PRO A 198 -22.03 6.20 0.51
C PRO A 198 -23.48 5.91 0.10
N GLU A 199 -23.82 5.94 -1.20
CA GLU A 199 -25.13 5.58 -1.75
C GLU A 199 -25.31 4.06 -1.99
N ASN A 200 -24.28 3.25 -1.70
CA ASN A 200 -24.39 1.80 -1.67
C ASN A 200 -25.31 1.33 -0.52
N VAL A 201 -25.67 0.04 -0.52
CA VAL A 201 -26.50 -0.53 0.55
C VAL A 201 -25.66 -0.91 1.76
N TYR A 202 -26.22 -0.84 2.97
CA TYR A 202 -25.56 -1.39 4.16
C TYR A 202 -25.23 -2.89 3.97
N PRO A 203 -24.04 -3.38 4.38
CA PRO A 203 -22.98 -2.67 5.11
C PRO A 203 -22.01 -1.88 4.23
N PHE A 204 -22.12 -2.00 2.91
CA PHE A 204 -21.18 -1.51 1.89
C PHE A 204 -21.26 -0.03 1.56
N ASN A 205 -21.98 0.76 2.35
CA ASN A 205 -21.96 2.22 2.26
C ASN A 205 -20.83 2.86 3.07
N ARG A 206 -19.93 2.03 3.61
CA ARG A 206 -18.67 2.37 4.28
C ARG A 206 -17.68 1.23 4.09
N SER A 207 -16.40 1.50 4.32
CA SER A 207 -15.38 0.48 4.20
C SER A 207 -15.57 -0.67 5.19
N VAL A 208 -15.23 -1.87 4.72
CA VAL A 208 -15.37 -3.12 5.47
C VAL A 208 -14.14 -3.99 5.35
N ILE A 209 -13.77 -4.60 6.48
CA ILE A 209 -12.76 -5.66 6.57
C ILE A 209 -13.43 -6.97 6.20
N GLY A 210 -12.89 -7.70 5.23
CA GLY A 210 -13.54 -8.87 4.66
C GLY A 210 -12.73 -10.16 4.71
N VAL A 211 -13.46 -11.28 4.78
CA VAL A 211 -12.93 -12.63 4.56
C VAL A 211 -13.89 -13.43 3.69
N VAL A 212 -13.36 -14.28 2.81
CA VAL A 212 -14.19 -15.18 2.00
C VAL A 212 -14.34 -16.51 2.73
N ALA A 213 -15.49 -16.69 3.39
CA ALA A 213 -15.80 -17.91 4.15
C ALA A 213 -16.25 -19.05 3.23
N GLY A 214 -15.90 -20.29 3.59
CA GLY A 214 -16.33 -21.49 2.86
C GLY A 214 -15.68 -21.69 1.49
N PHE A 215 -14.54 -21.03 1.25
CA PHE A 215 -13.72 -21.20 0.05
C PHE A 215 -12.25 -21.27 0.45
N ASN A 216 -11.50 -22.17 -0.16
CA ASN A 216 -10.06 -22.30 0.01
C ASN A 216 -9.33 -21.92 -1.28
N ALA A 217 -8.64 -20.78 -1.27
CA ALA A 217 -7.90 -20.26 -2.43
C ALA A 217 -6.77 -21.19 -2.89
N ASN A 218 -6.26 -22.07 -2.03
CA ASN A 218 -5.16 -22.98 -2.39
C ASN A 218 -5.65 -24.28 -3.04
N THR A 219 -6.90 -24.68 -2.83
CA THR A 219 -7.39 -26.00 -3.28
C THR A 219 -8.60 -25.94 -4.19
N ASP A 220 -9.50 -25.00 -3.96
CA ASP A 220 -10.81 -25.02 -4.59
C ASP A 220 -10.74 -24.43 -6.00
N GLU A 221 -11.68 -24.90 -6.83
CA GLU A 221 -11.92 -24.39 -8.18
C GLU A 221 -13.19 -23.54 -8.17
N PHE A 222 -13.30 -22.61 -9.12
CA PHE A 222 -14.45 -21.74 -9.26
C PHE A 222 -14.73 -21.39 -10.72
N GLU A 223 -15.98 -21.03 -10.99
CA GLU A 223 -16.39 -20.48 -12.28
C GLU A 223 -16.33 -18.96 -12.24
N ALA A 224 -15.97 -18.34 -13.36
CA ALA A 224 -15.82 -16.89 -13.41
C ALA A 224 -17.14 -16.17 -13.07
N LEU A 225 -17.07 -15.19 -12.17
CA LEU A 225 -18.20 -14.36 -11.77
C LEU A 225 -18.65 -13.46 -12.94
N SER A 226 -19.97 -13.27 -13.09
CA SER A 226 -20.53 -12.36 -14.09
C SER A 226 -20.24 -10.88 -13.79
N VAL A 227 -20.26 -10.03 -14.82
CA VAL A 227 -20.21 -8.57 -14.64
C VAL A 227 -21.46 -8.14 -13.86
N PRO A 228 -21.36 -7.25 -12.85
CA PRO A 228 -22.50 -6.84 -12.05
C PRO A 228 -23.45 -5.90 -12.81
N GLU A 229 -24.75 -6.15 -12.64
CA GLU A 229 -25.82 -5.32 -13.22
C GLU A 229 -26.81 -4.87 -12.15
N GLY A 230 -27.40 -3.68 -12.33
CA GLY A 230 -28.40 -3.14 -11.40
C GLY A 230 -27.88 -3.05 -9.96
N ASP A 231 -28.64 -3.62 -9.02
CA ASP A 231 -28.32 -3.59 -7.59
C ASP A 231 -27.11 -4.46 -7.21
N GLU A 232 -26.69 -5.38 -8.08
CA GLU A 232 -25.46 -6.18 -7.85
C GLU A 232 -24.21 -5.30 -7.76
N ARG A 233 -24.25 -4.10 -8.35
CA ARG A 233 -23.16 -3.12 -8.31
C ARG A 233 -22.98 -2.45 -6.95
N LYS A 234 -23.88 -2.68 -6.00
CA LYS A 234 -23.89 -2.03 -4.68
C LYS A 234 -23.41 -2.94 -3.55
N VAL A 235 -22.95 -4.14 -3.87
CA VAL A 235 -22.56 -5.16 -2.89
C VAL A 235 -21.27 -5.85 -3.32
N ALA A 236 -20.51 -6.37 -2.35
CA ALA A 236 -19.41 -7.29 -2.65
C ALA A 236 -19.99 -8.64 -3.12
N ARG A 237 -19.42 -9.21 -4.18
CA ARG A 237 -19.78 -10.52 -4.73
C ARG A 237 -18.53 -11.36 -4.92
N VAL A 238 -18.62 -12.66 -4.65
CA VAL A 238 -17.54 -13.64 -4.84
C VAL A 238 -18.05 -14.83 -5.67
N ALA A 239 -17.16 -15.42 -6.46
CA ALA A 239 -17.46 -16.55 -7.34
C ALA A 239 -17.72 -17.85 -6.59
N ALA A 240 -17.06 -18.03 -5.43
CA ALA A 240 -17.19 -19.19 -4.57
C ALA A 240 -17.07 -18.78 -3.09
N GLY A 241 -17.70 -19.56 -2.21
CA GLY A 241 -17.81 -19.22 -0.79
C GLY A 241 -18.81 -18.10 -0.52
N SER A 242 -18.56 -17.29 0.50
CA SER A 242 -19.38 -16.14 0.88
C SER A 242 -18.53 -15.03 1.47
N TYR A 243 -18.73 -13.81 1.01
CA TYR A 243 -18.06 -12.63 1.58
C TYR A 243 -18.63 -12.32 2.97
N GLN A 244 -17.78 -12.37 3.98
CA GLN A 244 -18.12 -12.09 5.36
C GLN A 244 -17.44 -10.80 5.82
N VAL A 245 -18.21 -9.90 6.43
CA VAL A 245 -17.69 -8.66 7.05
C VAL A 245 -17.23 -8.97 8.47
N LEU A 246 -15.97 -8.62 8.76
CA LEU A 246 -15.34 -8.74 10.08
C LEU A 246 -15.38 -7.42 10.86
N GLY A 247 -15.25 -6.30 10.15
CA GLY A 247 -15.26 -4.96 10.73
C GLY A 247 -15.75 -3.94 9.70
N ARG A 248 -16.25 -2.80 10.18
CA ARG A 248 -16.80 -1.74 9.33
C ARG A 248 -16.56 -0.38 9.96
N THR A 249 -16.18 0.62 9.16
CA THR A 249 -15.89 1.97 9.66
C THR A 249 -16.99 2.53 10.56
N GLY A 250 -16.59 2.90 11.79
CA GLY A 250 -17.42 3.48 12.83
C GLY A 250 -18.20 2.48 13.68
N ASP A 251 -18.13 1.19 13.38
CA ASP A 251 -18.68 0.15 14.26
C ASP A 251 -17.71 -0.10 15.42
N ALA A 252 -18.23 -0.34 16.62
CA ALA A 252 -17.39 -0.58 17.80
C ALA A 252 -16.54 -1.86 17.63
N MET A 253 -15.26 -1.81 18.00
CA MET A 253 -14.42 -3.00 17.99
C MET A 253 -14.78 -3.92 19.17
N PRO A 254 -15.04 -5.22 18.93
CA PRO A 254 -15.30 -6.17 20.01
C PRO A 254 -14.15 -6.22 21.01
N GLY A 255 -14.44 -6.22 22.31
CA GLY A 255 -13.44 -6.37 23.38
C GLY A 255 -12.55 -5.16 23.67
N GLU A 256 -12.59 -4.14 22.80
CA GLU A 256 -11.70 -2.98 22.90
C GLU A 256 -11.96 -2.12 24.15
N LEU A 257 -10.94 -2.01 25.00
CA LEU A 257 -11.06 -1.44 26.35
C LEU A 257 -11.31 0.08 26.34
N SER A 258 -10.81 0.78 25.34
CA SER A 258 -11.00 2.23 25.20
C SER A 258 -12.32 2.61 24.51
N GLY A 259 -13.09 1.61 24.06
CA GLY A 259 -14.31 1.82 23.28
C GLY A 259 -14.06 2.34 21.86
N ALA A 260 -12.88 2.06 21.29
CA ALA A 260 -12.56 2.47 19.93
C ALA A 260 -13.39 1.73 18.88
N ALA A 261 -13.65 2.42 17.78
CA ALA A 261 -14.34 1.88 16.62
C ALA A 261 -13.35 1.52 15.50
N PHE A 262 -13.77 0.65 14.60
CA PHE A 262 -13.02 0.40 13.37
C PHE A 262 -12.90 1.70 12.55
N GLY A 263 -11.71 1.97 12.04
CA GLY A 263 -11.36 3.20 11.32
C GLY A 263 -11.08 4.40 12.20
N GLU A 264 -11.27 4.30 13.51
CA GLU A 264 -11.03 5.44 14.39
C GLU A 264 -9.53 5.74 14.51
N VAL A 265 -9.13 6.95 14.13
CA VAL A 265 -7.77 7.46 14.34
C VAL A 265 -7.82 8.52 15.44
N ARG A 266 -6.97 8.36 16.46
CA ARG A 266 -6.93 9.20 17.66
C ARG A 266 -5.63 9.95 17.79
N ALA A 267 -5.66 11.16 18.34
CA ALA A 267 -4.45 11.88 18.71
C ALA A 267 -3.64 11.08 19.73
N LEU A 268 -2.34 10.94 19.49
CA LEU A 268 -1.45 10.04 20.24
C LEU A 268 -1.38 10.36 21.74
N HIS A 269 -1.43 11.65 22.09
CA HIS A 269 -1.29 12.10 23.47
C HIS A 269 -2.61 12.33 24.21
N SER A 270 -3.62 12.90 23.52
CA SER A 270 -4.91 13.21 24.15
C SER A 270 -5.91 12.06 24.09
N GLY A 271 -5.71 11.11 23.16
CA GLY A 271 -6.68 10.05 22.86
C GLY A 271 -7.96 10.55 22.20
N GLU A 272 -8.03 11.82 21.78
CA GLU A 272 -9.20 12.40 21.11
C GLU A 272 -9.34 11.82 19.71
N THR A 273 -10.56 11.41 19.34
CA THR A 273 -10.90 10.99 17.98
C THR A 273 -10.66 12.15 16.99
N LEU A 274 -9.80 11.93 16.01
CA LEU A 274 -9.52 12.89 14.95
C LEU A 274 -10.42 12.65 13.74
N LEU A 275 -10.56 11.38 13.34
CA LEU A 275 -11.34 10.97 12.18
C LEU A 275 -11.79 9.51 12.31
N TYR A 276 -12.72 9.15 11.44
CA TYR A 276 -13.09 7.76 11.15
C TYR A 276 -12.71 7.48 9.71
N CYS A 277 -11.57 6.82 9.51
CA CYS A 277 -11.05 6.45 8.21
C CYS A 277 -12.01 5.47 7.54
N ASN A 278 -12.41 5.80 6.32
CA ASN A 278 -13.33 5.00 5.52
C ASN A 278 -12.57 4.22 4.43
N ASP A 279 -11.28 4.01 4.64
CA ASP A 279 -10.32 3.54 3.66
C ASP A 279 -9.52 2.41 4.35
N PHE A 280 -10.14 1.22 4.49
CA PHE A 280 -9.46 0.03 5.03
C PHE A 280 -8.67 -0.68 3.95
N ASP A 281 -7.37 -0.79 4.17
CA ASP A 281 -6.40 -1.24 3.18
C ASP A 281 -5.71 -2.56 3.61
N GLY A 282 -4.39 -2.64 3.52
CA GLY A 282 -3.56 -3.83 3.71
C GLY A 282 -3.96 -4.69 4.89
N ASN A 283 -4.16 -5.99 4.63
CA ASN A 283 -4.44 -7.01 5.63
C ASN A 283 -3.19 -7.85 5.91
N MET A 284 -2.91 -8.10 7.19
CA MET A 284 -1.82 -8.97 7.65
C MET A 284 -2.38 -9.98 8.65
N PHE A 285 -2.64 -11.21 8.19
CA PHE A 285 -3.10 -12.29 9.06
C PHE A 285 -1.92 -13.06 9.64
N LEU A 286 -1.75 -12.97 10.96
CA LEU A 286 -0.71 -13.62 11.73
C LEU A 286 -1.32 -14.81 12.50
N PRO A 287 -1.22 -16.04 11.97
CA PRO A 287 -1.76 -17.21 12.65
C PRO A 287 -1.09 -17.44 14.01
N THR A 288 -1.89 -17.83 15.00
CA THR A 288 -1.41 -18.22 16.35
C THR A 288 -1.44 -19.73 16.57
N ASN A 289 -1.85 -20.51 15.56
CA ASN A 289 -1.82 -21.95 15.56
C ASN A 289 -1.33 -22.51 14.22
N GLU A 290 -0.88 -23.77 14.21
CA GLU A 290 -0.29 -24.41 13.03
C GLU A 290 -1.30 -24.59 11.87
N THR A 291 -2.59 -24.65 12.19
CA THR A 291 -3.66 -24.84 11.19
C THR A 291 -4.11 -23.54 10.53
N GLY A 292 -3.63 -22.39 11.01
CA GLY A 292 -4.05 -21.06 10.56
C GLY A 292 -5.54 -20.77 10.77
N THR A 293 -6.19 -21.43 11.73
CA THR A 293 -7.63 -21.31 12.00
C THR A 293 -7.95 -20.27 13.07
N GLU A 294 -6.93 -19.66 13.67
CA GLU A 294 -7.08 -18.49 14.54
C GLU A 294 -5.80 -17.66 14.51
N GLY A 295 -5.92 -16.36 14.75
CA GLY A 295 -4.80 -15.46 14.69
C GLY A 295 -5.18 -13.99 14.81
N TYR A 296 -4.18 -13.13 14.72
CA TYR A 296 -4.38 -11.68 14.67
C TYR A 296 -4.48 -11.23 13.22
N LEU A 297 -5.53 -10.49 12.87
CA LEU A 297 -5.63 -9.78 11.62
C LEU A 297 -5.36 -8.29 11.89
N TYR A 298 -4.26 -7.79 11.35
CA TYR A 298 -4.02 -6.34 11.29
C TYR A 298 -4.59 -5.80 9.98
N THR A 299 -5.21 -4.62 10.02
CA THR A 299 -5.77 -3.94 8.86
C THR A 299 -5.38 -2.48 8.87
N ASN A 300 -4.78 -2.01 7.78
CA ASN A 300 -4.31 -0.65 7.59
C ASN A 300 -5.47 0.33 7.31
N TYR A 301 -5.27 1.59 7.69
CA TYR A 301 -6.15 2.72 7.41
C TYR A 301 -5.43 3.73 6.52
N GLU A 302 -5.88 3.86 5.28
CA GLU A 302 -5.25 4.69 4.26
C GLU A 302 -5.70 6.16 4.34
N CYS A 303 -5.55 6.76 5.52
CA CYS A 303 -5.94 8.14 5.79
C CYS A 303 -4.76 8.99 6.26
N VAL A 304 -4.95 10.32 6.32
CA VAL A 304 -4.01 11.24 6.95
C VAL A 304 -4.66 11.94 8.16
N PRO A 305 -4.23 11.66 9.40
CA PRO A 305 -3.27 10.62 9.79
C PRO A 305 -3.79 9.20 9.55
N GLY A 306 -2.86 8.25 9.50
CA GLY A 306 -3.14 6.84 9.23
C GLY A 306 -3.42 6.07 10.51
N GLY A 307 -3.50 4.76 10.40
CA GLY A 307 -3.68 3.87 11.55
C GLY A 307 -3.75 2.41 11.14
N ILE A 308 -3.83 1.54 12.15
CA ILE A 308 -4.01 0.11 11.98
C ILE A 308 -4.93 -0.40 13.09
N SER A 309 -5.93 -1.22 12.76
CA SER A 309 -6.61 -2.08 13.75
C SER A 309 -5.95 -3.45 13.81
N LYS A 310 -5.95 -4.05 15.00
CA LYS A 310 -5.64 -5.46 15.23
C LYS A 310 -6.87 -6.15 15.80
N ILE A 311 -7.35 -7.20 15.15
CA ILE A 311 -8.42 -8.05 15.70
C ILE A 311 -7.95 -9.48 15.87
N TYR A 312 -8.40 -10.14 16.95
CA TYR A 312 -8.21 -11.58 17.12
C TYR A 312 -9.41 -12.32 16.55
N ILE A 313 -9.16 -13.17 15.56
CA ILE A 313 -10.21 -13.90 14.83
C ILE A 313 -10.03 -15.41 14.91
N ARG A 314 -11.14 -16.15 14.86
CA ARG A 314 -11.16 -17.61 14.87
C ARG A 314 -12.17 -18.16 13.86
N ALA A 315 -11.73 -19.12 13.07
CA ALA A 315 -12.59 -19.88 12.17
C ALA A 315 -13.51 -20.82 12.95
N THR A 316 -14.74 -20.95 12.46
CA THR A 316 -15.82 -21.79 12.97
C THR A 316 -16.52 -22.48 11.80
N ASP A 317 -17.44 -23.40 12.09
CA ASP A 317 -18.29 -24.03 11.07
C ASP A 317 -19.18 -23.02 10.32
N MET A 318 -19.37 -21.80 10.84
CA MET A 318 -20.23 -20.76 10.27
C MET A 318 -19.46 -19.61 9.60
N GLY A 319 -18.12 -19.66 9.56
CA GLY A 319 -17.27 -18.55 9.10
C GLY A 319 -16.30 -18.13 10.19
N TRP A 320 -15.93 -16.85 10.23
CA TRP A 320 -14.95 -16.31 11.18
C TRP A 320 -15.61 -15.47 12.28
N GLU A 321 -15.20 -15.66 13.52
CA GLU A 321 -15.63 -14.83 14.66
C GLU A 321 -14.54 -13.83 15.02
N VAL A 322 -14.94 -12.58 15.27
CA VAL A 322 -14.09 -11.56 15.89
C VAL A 322 -14.25 -11.64 17.40
N ILE A 323 -13.18 -12.02 18.09
CA ILE A 323 -13.19 -12.31 19.53
C ILE A 323 -12.81 -11.06 20.33
N ASP A 324 -11.80 -10.34 19.86
CA ASP A 324 -11.22 -9.18 20.52
C ASP A 324 -10.62 -8.25 19.47
N GLY A 325 -10.36 -7.00 19.84
CA GLY A 325 -9.87 -5.98 18.93
C GLY A 325 -9.26 -4.80 19.67
N GLU A 326 -8.28 -4.18 19.05
CA GLU A 326 -7.61 -2.98 19.52
C GLU A 326 -7.16 -2.13 18.33
N TYR A 327 -6.92 -0.84 18.56
CA TYR A 327 -6.15 -0.02 17.62
C TYR A 327 -4.66 -0.10 17.99
N VAL A 328 -3.79 -0.02 16.99
CA VAL A 328 -2.34 -0.01 17.21
C VAL A 328 -1.90 1.39 17.66
N ASP A 329 -1.11 1.45 18.73
CA ASP A 329 -0.51 2.70 19.22
C ASP A 329 0.81 2.98 18.49
N PHE A 330 0.88 4.15 17.84
CA PHE A 330 2.06 4.61 17.09
C PHE A 330 2.87 5.68 17.83
N ALA A 331 2.57 5.95 19.10
CA ALA A 331 3.27 6.99 19.87
C ALA A 331 4.79 6.76 19.95
N SER A 332 5.24 5.50 19.94
CA SER A 332 6.67 5.15 19.95
C SER A 332 7.44 5.57 18.70
N VAL A 333 6.74 5.85 17.60
CA VAL A 333 7.33 6.16 16.28
C VAL A 333 6.82 7.46 15.67
N ASN A 334 6.32 8.39 16.50
CA ASN A 334 5.76 9.67 16.09
C ASN A 334 4.58 9.57 15.10
N GLY A 335 3.78 8.51 15.23
CA GLY A 335 2.59 8.33 14.40
C GLY A 335 2.86 7.67 13.04
N THR A 336 1.78 7.49 12.30
CA THR A 336 1.77 6.95 10.93
C THR A 336 0.87 7.77 10.01
N ARG A 337 1.04 7.63 8.70
CA ARG A 337 0.13 8.22 7.69
C ARG A 337 -0.04 7.29 6.49
N THR A 338 -1.24 7.34 5.92
CA THR A 338 -1.57 6.69 4.64
C THR A 338 -1.07 5.26 4.61
N ASN A 339 -1.51 4.46 5.58
CA ASN A 339 -1.13 3.06 5.64
C ASN A 339 -1.87 2.34 4.50
N CYS A 340 -1.15 1.98 3.44
CA CYS A 340 -1.73 1.35 2.25
C CYS A 340 -1.63 -0.18 2.35
N PHE A 341 -1.12 -0.84 1.31
CA PHE A 341 -1.06 -2.29 1.24
C PHE A 341 -0.05 -2.85 2.26
N ALA A 342 0.05 -4.17 2.31
CA ALA A 342 0.82 -4.84 3.35
C ALA A 342 1.34 -6.21 2.93
N SER A 343 2.27 -6.73 3.73
CA SER A 343 2.72 -8.11 3.64
C SER A 343 2.92 -8.73 5.02
N VAL A 344 3.08 -10.05 5.06
CA VAL A 344 3.45 -10.78 6.28
C VAL A 344 4.88 -11.30 6.10
N THR A 345 5.74 -11.04 7.07
CA THR A 345 7.13 -11.50 7.04
C THR A 345 7.22 -13.02 7.20
N PRO A 346 8.32 -13.66 6.75
CA PRO A 346 8.56 -15.08 7.00
C PRO A 346 8.60 -15.47 8.50
N TRP A 347 8.79 -14.51 9.41
CA TRP A 347 8.80 -14.70 10.85
C TRP A 347 7.50 -14.27 11.55
N ASN A 348 6.40 -14.18 10.79
CA ASN A 348 5.03 -13.99 11.29
C ASN A 348 4.79 -12.63 11.98
N THR A 349 5.22 -11.56 11.33
CA THR A 349 4.92 -10.17 11.70
C THR A 349 4.29 -9.44 10.51
N GLY A 350 3.55 -8.36 10.76
CA GLY A 350 2.94 -7.57 9.70
C GLY A 350 3.88 -6.46 9.23
N LEU A 351 3.93 -6.19 7.93
CA LEU A 351 4.61 -5.04 7.33
C LEU A 351 3.59 -4.17 6.59
N SER A 352 3.34 -2.97 7.11
CA SER A 352 2.51 -1.93 6.52
C SER A 352 3.38 -0.94 5.73
N GLY A 353 2.88 -0.43 4.61
CA GLY A 353 3.52 0.66 3.86
C GLY A 353 2.91 2.03 4.14
N GLU A 354 3.73 3.06 4.39
CA GLU A 354 3.29 4.46 4.36
C GLU A 354 3.45 5.04 2.95
N GLU A 355 2.32 5.30 2.30
CA GLU A 355 2.18 5.89 0.96
C GLU A 355 2.38 7.42 0.96
N TYR A 356 2.77 8.01 -0.17
CA TYR A 356 2.80 9.46 -0.48
C TYR A 356 3.46 10.41 0.53
N PRO A 357 4.68 10.15 1.03
CA PRO A 357 5.31 11.08 1.96
C PRO A 357 5.54 12.46 1.33
N ALA A 358 5.45 13.54 2.12
CA ALA A 358 5.75 14.87 1.59
C ALA A 358 7.20 14.98 1.09
N GLU A 359 7.38 15.29 -0.19
CA GLU A 359 8.69 15.47 -0.83
C GLU A 359 9.04 16.96 -1.06
N SER A 360 8.12 17.86 -0.70
CA SER A 360 8.30 19.31 -0.84
C SER A 360 7.56 20.08 0.25
N ALA A 361 7.92 21.36 0.41
CA ALA A 361 7.24 22.27 1.33
C ALA A 361 5.75 22.46 0.98
N ASP A 362 5.41 22.46 -0.32
CA ASP A 362 4.02 22.63 -0.77
C ASP A 362 3.19 21.37 -0.48
N ALA A 363 3.77 20.17 -0.68
CA ALA A 363 3.12 18.92 -0.28
C ALA A 363 2.89 18.88 1.23
N TRP A 364 3.92 19.20 2.02
CA TRP A 364 3.84 19.22 3.47
C TRP A 364 2.81 20.21 4.01
N ALA A 365 2.68 21.38 3.37
CA ALA A 365 1.73 22.41 3.78
C ALA A 365 0.27 21.91 3.81
N SER A 366 -0.07 20.90 2.99
CA SER A 366 -1.42 20.36 2.91
C SER A 366 -1.81 19.45 4.08
N GLU A 367 -0.83 18.83 4.75
CA GLU A 367 -1.06 17.80 5.77
C GLU A 367 -0.47 18.12 7.15
N ALA A 368 0.47 19.08 7.23
CA ALA A 368 1.19 19.42 8.46
C ALA A 368 0.28 19.69 9.66
N SER A 369 -0.87 20.35 9.44
CA SER A 369 -1.83 20.67 10.50
C SER A 369 -2.47 19.42 11.12
N ALA A 370 -2.88 18.47 10.28
CA ALA A 370 -3.50 17.22 10.73
C ALA A 370 -2.49 16.38 11.52
N LEU A 371 -1.26 16.24 10.99
CA LEU A 371 -0.20 15.47 11.62
C LEU A 371 0.32 16.12 12.90
N THR A 372 0.44 17.46 12.95
CA THR A 372 0.80 18.20 14.17
C THR A 372 -0.24 17.99 15.28
N THR A 373 -1.53 17.99 14.92
CA THR A 373 -2.62 17.71 15.87
C THR A 373 -2.53 16.26 16.37
N TYR A 374 -2.26 15.32 15.47
CA TYR A 374 -2.14 13.91 15.77
C TYR A 374 -1.00 13.59 16.73
N VAL A 375 0.19 14.14 16.49
CA VAL A 375 1.35 13.93 17.36
C VAL A 375 1.35 14.85 18.59
N GLY A 376 0.43 15.81 18.72
CA GLY A 376 0.36 16.72 19.87
C GLY A 376 1.53 17.70 19.96
N GLY A 377 2.16 18.03 18.83
CA GLY A 377 3.36 18.85 18.72
C GLY A 377 3.73 19.06 17.25
N LEU A 378 4.79 19.81 16.95
CA LEU A 378 5.22 20.00 15.56
C LEU A 378 5.62 18.65 14.93
N ALA A 379 4.85 18.21 13.92
CA ALA A 379 5.16 16.97 13.21
C ALA A 379 6.38 17.16 12.30
N ASN A 380 7.24 16.14 12.18
CA ASN A 380 8.38 16.18 11.25
C ASN A 380 7.98 15.46 9.94
N PRO A 381 8.05 16.09 8.75
CA PRO A 381 7.73 15.40 7.50
C PRO A 381 8.60 14.15 7.25
N PHE A 382 9.81 14.12 7.80
CA PHE A 382 10.75 13.01 7.66
C PHE A 382 10.48 11.84 8.60
N ASP A 383 9.46 11.92 9.46
CA ASP A 383 8.97 10.76 10.23
C ASP A 383 8.18 9.76 9.39
N TYR A 384 7.75 10.14 8.20
CA TYR A 384 6.80 9.38 7.40
C TYR A 384 7.35 8.95 6.03
N GLY A 385 6.77 7.89 5.47
CA GLY A 385 7.14 7.29 4.19
C GLY A 385 7.99 6.04 4.32
N TYR A 386 7.77 5.24 5.35
CA TYR A 386 8.57 4.05 5.62
C TYR A 386 7.70 2.80 5.72
N ALA A 387 8.31 1.64 5.50
CA ALA A 387 7.71 0.37 5.90
C ALA A 387 7.71 0.26 7.43
N ILE A 388 6.58 -0.16 7.99
CA ILE A 388 6.34 -0.29 9.42
C ILE A 388 6.07 -1.75 9.77
N GLU A 389 6.89 -2.31 10.66
CA GLU A 389 6.65 -3.64 11.22
C GLU A 389 5.78 -3.55 12.47
N VAL A 390 4.70 -4.34 12.47
CA VAL A 390 3.79 -4.53 13.60
C VAL A 390 3.87 -5.97 14.12
N MET A 391 4.05 -6.09 15.42
CA MET A 391 4.22 -7.36 16.12
C MET A 391 3.26 -7.42 17.31
N PRO A 392 2.47 -8.50 17.48
CA PRO A 392 1.62 -8.63 18.66
C PRO A 392 2.48 -8.80 19.92
N GLU A 393 2.16 -8.05 20.98
CA GLU A 393 2.77 -8.26 22.30
C GLU A 393 2.07 -9.39 23.07
N GLU A 394 2.73 -9.88 24.14
CA GLU A 394 2.11 -10.84 25.04
C GLU A 394 1.00 -10.13 25.85
N GLY A 395 -0.25 -10.22 25.35
CA GLY A 395 -1.42 -9.55 25.93
C GLY A 395 -2.00 -8.47 25.02
N VAL A 396 -2.21 -7.28 25.58
CA VAL A 396 -2.76 -6.09 24.88
C VAL A 396 -1.60 -5.29 24.31
N GLY A 397 -1.74 -4.79 23.09
CA GLY A 397 -0.77 -3.95 22.42
C GLY A 397 -0.01 -4.64 21.29
N SER A 398 0.71 -3.80 20.55
CA SER A 398 1.59 -4.22 19.48
C SER A 398 2.88 -3.41 19.54
N LYS A 399 4.02 -4.07 19.34
CA LYS A 399 5.28 -3.38 19.10
C LYS A 399 5.26 -2.86 17.65
N VAL A 400 5.64 -1.60 17.48
CA VAL A 400 5.72 -0.91 16.20
C VAL A 400 7.16 -0.47 15.95
N VAL A 401 7.69 -0.76 14.76
CA VAL A 401 9.05 -0.37 14.34
C VAL A 401 8.98 0.24 12.94
N LYS A 402 9.60 1.40 12.73
CA LYS A 402 9.85 1.95 11.38
C LYS A 402 11.24 1.57 10.93
N HIS A 403 11.35 0.92 9.78
CA HIS A 403 12.64 0.48 9.23
C HIS A 403 13.24 1.54 8.32
N TYR A 404 13.83 2.57 8.93
CA TYR A 404 14.40 3.72 8.21
C TYR A 404 15.51 3.35 7.21
N ALA A 405 16.26 2.27 7.47
CA ALA A 405 17.31 1.78 6.57
C ALA A 405 16.78 1.26 5.21
N MET A 406 15.49 0.96 5.11
CA MET A 406 14.84 0.59 3.84
C MET A 406 14.52 1.79 2.95
N GLY A 407 14.73 3.01 3.45
CA GLY A 407 14.53 4.25 2.71
C GLY A 407 13.12 4.81 2.83
N ARG A 408 13.02 6.13 2.65
CA ARG A 408 11.79 6.91 2.61
C ARG A 408 11.19 6.92 1.20
N LEU A 409 10.07 6.25 1.01
CA LEU A 409 9.40 5.95 -0.27
C LEU A 409 7.88 6.18 -0.16
N SER A 410 7.14 6.09 -1.27
CA SER A 410 5.69 5.87 -1.24
C SER A 410 5.46 4.36 -1.15
N VAL A 411 5.52 3.81 0.06
CA VAL A 411 5.54 2.35 0.21
C VAL A 411 4.13 1.81 0.03
N GLU A 412 3.86 1.20 -1.11
CA GLU A 412 2.63 0.47 -1.34
C GLU A 412 2.63 -0.81 -0.48
N ASN A 413 3.58 -1.71 -0.73
CA ASN A 413 3.96 -2.75 0.21
C ASN A 413 5.47 -3.01 0.20
N ALA A 414 6.00 -3.51 1.31
CA ALA A 414 7.34 -4.06 1.41
C ALA A 414 7.25 -5.58 1.54
N LEU A 415 7.89 -6.33 0.64
CA LEU A 415 7.83 -7.78 0.59
C LEU A 415 9.20 -8.40 0.90
N VAL A 416 9.29 -9.12 2.03
CA VAL A 416 10.51 -9.82 2.44
C VAL A 416 10.62 -11.17 1.74
N MET A 417 11.77 -11.44 1.14
CA MET A 417 12.10 -12.68 0.47
C MET A 417 12.39 -13.82 1.47
N PRO A 418 12.37 -15.09 1.05
CA PRO A 418 12.60 -16.24 1.94
C PRO A 418 14.01 -16.34 2.56
N ASP A 419 14.99 -15.57 2.06
CA ASP A 419 16.29 -15.42 2.73
C ASP A 419 16.22 -14.57 4.01
N GLU A 420 15.04 -14.02 4.31
CA GLU A 420 14.74 -13.17 5.46
C GLU A 420 15.58 -11.88 5.48
N LYS A 421 16.09 -11.46 4.32
CA LYS A 421 16.99 -10.30 4.18
C LYS A 421 16.62 -9.38 3.04
N THR A 422 16.30 -9.95 1.88
CA THR A 422 16.05 -9.19 0.66
C THR A 422 14.62 -8.67 0.69
N VAL A 423 14.42 -7.39 0.41
CA VAL A 423 13.10 -6.74 0.42
C VAL A 423 12.90 -5.99 -0.89
N TYR A 424 11.74 -6.20 -1.51
CA TYR A 424 11.25 -5.44 -2.67
C TYR A 424 10.05 -4.60 -2.28
N PHE A 425 9.84 -3.52 -3.03
CA PHE A 425 8.83 -2.51 -2.72
C PHE A 425 7.98 -2.19 -3.95
N GLY A 426 6.69 -1.94 -3.73
CA GLY A 426 5.97 -0.98 -4.55
C GLY A 426 6.37 0.44 -4.16
N ASP A 427 6.55 1.32 -5.14
CA ASP A 427 6.81 2.75 -4.93
C ASP A 427 5.80 3.54 -5.76
N ASP A 428 4.69 3.90 -5.11
CA ASP A 428 3.55 4.51 -5.79
C ASP A 428 3.78 6.00 -6.10
N GLY A 429 3.40 6.39 -7.31
CA GLY A 429 3.40 7.77 -7.77
C GLY A 429 3.99 7.88 -9.17
N SER A 430 4.51 9.05 -9.50
CA SER A 430 5.07 9.32 -10.84
C SER A 430 6.55 9.58 -10.80
N GLU A 431 7.24 9.20 -11.87
CA GLU A 431 8.69 9.30 -11.97
C GLU A 431 9.41 8.54 -10.85
N ARG A 432 8.86 7.42 -10.40
CA ARG A 432 9.35 6.59 -9.30
C ARG A 432 10.51 5.70 -9.75
N VAL A 433 11.20 5.12 -8.78
CA VAL A 433 12.40 4.31 -8.98
C VAL A 433 12.16 2.92 -8.41
N LEU A 434 12.63 1.88 -9.09
CA LEU A 434 12.56 0.52 -8.57
C LEU A 434 13.63 0.32 -7.48
N TYR A 435 13.24 -0.04 -6.26
CA TYR A 435 14.15 -0.24 -5.13
C TYR A 435 14.26 -1.70 -4.69
N LYS A 436 15.38 -1.99 -4.02
CA LYS A 436 15.58 -3.22 -3.25
C LYS A 436 16.44 -2.94 -2.04
N PHE A 437 16.11 -3.54 -0.91
CA PHE A 437 16.93 -3.52 0.30
C PHE A 437 17.48 -4.92 0.59
N VAL A 438 18.69 -5.00 1.14
CA VAL A 438 19.27 -6.27 1.59
C VAL A 438 19.82 -6.07 3.00
N ALA A 439 19.21 -6.76 3.97
CA ALA A 439 19.66 -6.74 5.36
C ALA A 439 21.00 -7.46 5.55
N ASP A 440 21.81 -6.98 6.50
CA ASP A 440 23.06 -7.63 6.89
C ASP A 440 22.81 -9.00 7.53
N GLU A 441 21.77 -9.08 8.36
CA GLU A 441 21.38 -10.27 9.13
C GLU A 441 19.92 -10.65 8.85
N ALA A 442 19.65 -11.95 8.81
CA ALA A 442 18.30 -12.45 8.59
C ALA A 442 17.38 -11.99 9.73
N ARG A 443 16.16 -11.56 9.39
CA ARG A 443 15.14 -11.04 10.33
C ARG A 443 15.50 -9.73 11.02
N ASN A 444 16.57 -9.06 10.59
CA ASN A 444 16.98 -7.76 11.11
C ASN A 444 16.96 -6.72 9.99
N LEU A 445 15.79 -6.10 9.77
CA LEU A 445 15.59 -5.10 8.71
C LEU A 445 16.13 -3.71 9.09
N ASP A 446 16.70 -3.54 10.29
CA ASP A 446 17.18 -2.24 10.76
C ASP A 446 18.57 -1.88 10.21
N VAL A 447 19.34 -2.84 9.69
CA VAL A 447 20.71 -2.62 9.19
C VAL A 447 20.91 -3.35 7.86
N GLY A 448 21.36 -2.62 6.84
CA GLY A 448 21.63 -3.21 5.53
C GLY A 448 21.92 -2.18 4.47
N THR A 449 21.84 -2.61 3.21
CA THR A 449 22.15 -1.80 2.04
C THR A 449 20.91 -1.57 1.17
N LEU A 450 20.67 -0.31 0.81
CA LEU A 450 19.62 0.10 -0.11
C LEU A 450 20.17 0.24 -1.53
N TYR A 451 19.42 -0.27 -2.51
CA TYR A 451 19.75 -0.27 -3.93
C TYR A 451 18.63 0.35 -4.76
N ALA A 452 19.00 0.99 -5.87
CA ALA A 452 18.08 1.50 -6.88
C ALA A 452 18.35 0.88 -8.25
N GLY A 453 17.28 0.64 -9.00
CA GLY A 453 17.34 0.14 -10.36
C GLY A 453 17.71 1.23 -11.37
N LYS A 454 18.70 0.94 -12.19
CA LYS A 454 18.96 1.64 -13.45
C LYS A 454 18.54 0.75 -14.60
N ILE A 455 17.65 1.26 -15.43
CA ILE A 455 16.91 0.47 -16.41
C ILE A 455 17.48 0.69 -17.81
N THR A 456 17.47 -0.36 -18.61
CA THR A 456 17.53 -0.28 -20.08
C THR A 456 16.45 -1.14 -20.68
N GLN A 457 15.72 -0.62 -21.68
CA GLN A 457 14.67 -1.37 -22.35
C GLN A 457 15.21 -2.27 -23.48
N ASP A 458 14.69 -3.50 -23.56
CA ASP A 458 14.83 -4.42 -24.70
C ASP A 458 13.44 -4.92 -25.12
N GLY A 459 12.92 -4.38 -26.24
CA GLY A 459 11.54 -4.64 -26.65
C GLY A 459 10.55 -4.12 -25.59
N SER A 460 9.74 -5.01 -25.02
CA SER A 460 8.85 -4.72 -23.89
C SER A 460 9.43 -5.10 -22.53
N SER A 461 10.65 -5.66 -22.50
CA SER A 461 11.34 -6.04 -21.27
C SER A 461 12.17 -4.87 -20.73
N LEU A 462 12.29 -4.80 -19.41
CA LEU A 462 13.11 -3.82 -18.70
C LEU A 462 14.27 -4.54 -18.00
N MET A 463 15.49 -4.33 -18.50
CA MET A 463 16.71 -4.89 -17.90
C MET A 463 17.17 -4.02 -16.74
N ILE A 464 17.68 -4.63 -15.67
CA ILE A 464 17.98 -3.95 -14.41
C ILE A 464 19.47 -4.05 -14.08
N GLU A 465 20.11 -2.90 -13.89
CA GLU A 465 21.40 -2.74 -13.21
C GLU A 465 21.13 -2.17 -11.80
N TRP A 466 21.61 -2.83 -10.75
CA TRP A 466 21.43 -2.36 -9.37
C TRP A 466 22.55 -1.42 -8.96
N LEU A 467 22.19 -0.19 -8.59
CA LEU A 467 23.08 0.81 -8.03
C LEU A 467 22.97 0.80 -6.52
N GLU A 468 24.09 0.65 -5.82
CA GLU A 468 24.15 0.85 -4.37
C GLU A 468 23.93 2.33 -4.04
N LEU A 469 22.96 2.63 -3.19
CA LEU A 469 22.73 3.98 -2.69
C LEU A 469 23.49 4.23 -1.39
N GLY A 470 23.43 3.29 -0.45
CA GLY A 470 24.15 3.36 0.81
C GLY A 470 23.86 2.20 1.75
N HIS A 471 24.78 1.95 2.67
CA HIS A 471 24.60 1.08 3.84
C HIS A 471 24.23 1.94 5.05
N GLY A 472 23.26 1.50 5.84
CA GLY A 472 22.70 2.30 6.91
C GLY A 472 22.14 1.49 8.08
N ASN A 473 21.97 2.18 9.20
CA ASN A 473 21.37 1.67 10.43
C ASN A 473 20.19 2.57 10.81
N SER A 474 19.04 1.96 11.10
CA SER A 474 17.79 2.67 11.34
C SER A 474 17.84 3.58 12.57
N ASP A 475 18.59 3.24 13.62
CA ASP A 475 18.76 4.12 14.79
C ASP A 475 19.56 5.39 14.45
N GLU A 476 20.62 5.25 13.65
CA GLU A 476 21.43 6.40 13.19
C GLU A 476 20.62 7.31 12.27
N ILE A 477 19.81 6.72 11.39
CA ILE A 477 18.92 7.47 10.49
C ILE A 477 17.80 8.16 11.28
N ALA A 478 17.20 7.46 12.25
CA ALA A 478 16.22 8.06 13.16
C ALA A 478 16.81 9.25 13.92
N GLN A 479 18.04 9.12 14.41
CA GLN A 479 18.76 10.22 15.05
C GLN A 479 18.96 11.41 14.09
N ALA A 480 19.36 11.15 12.84
CA ALA A 480 19.48 12.21 11.83
C ALA A 480 18.14 12.92 11.57
N ILE A 481 17.02 12.19 11.57
CA ILE A 481 15.68 12.78 11.48
C ILE A 481 15.39 13.67 12.69
N ARG A 482 15.73 13.24 13.91
CA ARG A 482 15.56 14.05 15.13
C ARG A 482 16.37 15.34 15.10
N GLU A 483 17.55 15.35 14.48
CA GLU A 483 18.34 16.58 14.32
C GLU A 483 17.63 17.65 13.47
N LEU A 484 16.76 17.23 12.55
CA LEU A 484 15.93 18.11 11.73
C LEU A 484 14.80 18.78 12.53
N ASP A 485 14.42 18.25 13.70
CA ASP A 485 13.37 18.84 14.55
C ASP A 485 13.71 20.30 14.93
N SER A 486 15.00 20.62 15.04
CA SER A 486 15.49 21.98 15.33
C SER A 486 15.19 23.01 14.23
N GLN A 487 14.87 22.55 13.01
CA GLN A 487 14.52 23.37 11.86
C GLN A 487 13.00 23.55 11.71
N LEU A 488 12.20 22.85 12.52
CA LEU A 488 10.75 22.94 12.49
C LEU A 488 10.29 24.25 13.13
N THR A 489 9.49 25.01 12.41
CA THR A 489 8.85 26.23 12.91
C THR A 489 7.36 26.17 12.68
N ALA A 490 6.59 26.50 13.71
CA ALA A 490 5.14 26.63 13.60
C ALA A 490 4.77 27.66 12.52
N ALA A 491 3.62 27.42 11.88
CA ALA A 491 2.96 28.42 11.06
C ALA A 491 2.68 29.68 11.90
N ASN A 492 3.15 30.85 11.44
CA ASN A 492 2.88 32.15 12.09
C ASN A 492 1.48 32.67 11.80
#